data_AF-A0A1Q9P1L4-F1
#
_entry.id   AF-A0A1Q9P1L4-F1
#
_cell.length_a   1.000
_cell.length_b   1.000
_cell.length_c   1.000
_cell.angle_alpha   90.00
_cell.angle_beta   90.00
_cell.angle_gamma   90.00
#
_symmetry.space_group_name_H-M   'P 1'
#
loop_
_entity.id
_entity.type
_entity.pdbx_description
1 polymer ?
#
loop_
_entity_poly.entity_id
_entity_poly.type
_entity_poly.pdbx_seq_one_letter_code
_entity_poly.pdbx_strand_id
1 'polypeptide(L)'
;MTEDPSGEEPKKPFVPRSRPFNPLATYVVYTGLVLVGYILFWLWSYPALIAFTMLFVIILIRDTHHVVNTYEISFARKAAIVNLCYSLTFFVVLIVNGIALSRGLTPPILPEVTELASWSPIFILGGVLGMSNIKRMYGPRKTGFQYP
;
A
#
# COMPACT_ATOMS: atom_id res chain seq x y z
N MET A 1 -50.56 29.24 -3.19
CA MET A 1 -49.97 28.05 -3.84
C MET A 1 -49.08 28.61 -4.95
N THR A 2 -47.76 28.57 -4.88
CA THR A 2 -46.86 27.48 -4.49
C THR A 2 -45.52 28.07 -4.03
N GLU A 3 -45.09 27.76 -2.80
CA GLU A 3 -43.70 27.88 -2.39
C GLU A 3 -43.12 26.47 -2.37
N ASP A 4 -42.17 26.19 -3.26
CA ASP A 4 -41.28 25.03 -3.17
C ASP A 4 -40.05 25.45 -2.36
N PRO A 5 -39.70 24.75 -1.27
CA PRO A 5 -38.34 24.74 -0.78
C PRO A 5 -37.86 23.29 -0.72
N SER A 6 -37.49 22.69 -1.85
CA SER A 6 -36.68 21.46 -1.85
C SER A 6 -35.20 21.82 -1.85
N GLY A 7 -34.77 22.50 -0.79
CA GLY A 7 -33.37 22.61 -0.43
C GLY A 7 -32.91 21.29 0.18
N GLU A 8 -32.65 20.27 -0.64
CA GLU A 8 -31.95 19.08 -0.17
C GLU A 8 -30.51 19.46 0.17
N GLU A 9 -30.24 19.66 1.46
CA GLU A 9 -28.88 19.84 1.96
C GLU A 9 -28.02 18.64 1.51
N PRO A 10 -26.83 18.87 0.94
CA PRO A 10 -25.96 17.79 0.50
C PRO A 10 -25.63 16.90 1.69
N LYS A 11 -26.13 15.65 1.66
CA LYS A 11 -25.86 14.63 2.68
C LYS A 11 -24.35 14.57 2.91
N LYS A 12 -23.90 15.06 4.07
CA LYS A 12 -22.49 14.98 4.48
C LYS A 12 -22.07 13.51 4.39
N PRO A 13 -20.94 13.20 3.72
CA PRO A 13 -20.50 11.82 3.55
C PRO A 13 -20.41 11.16 4.93
N PHE A 14 -21.09 10.03 5.09
CA PHE A 14 -21.08 9.26 6.32
C PHE A 14 -19.65 8.79 6.58
N VAL A 15 -18.97 9.42 7.54
CA VAL A 15 -17.65 8.96 7.99
C VAL A 15 -17.88 7.80 8.95
N PRO A 16 -17.57 6.54 8.58
CA PRO A 16 -17.70 5.44 9.52
C PRO A 16 -16.79 5.71 10.73
N ARG A 17 -17.26 5.49 11.98
CA ARG A 17 -16.35 5.50 13.16
C ARG A 17 -15.16 4.61 12.82
N SER A 18 -13.97 5.20 12.91
CA SER A 18 -12.71 4.49 12.69
C SER A 18 -12.65 3.28 13.62
N ARG A 19 -12.15 2.15 13.09
CA ARG A 19 -11.75 1.05 13.96
C ARG A 19 -10.49 1.48 14.71
N PRO A 20 -10.33 1.11 15.99
CA PRO A 20 -9.10 1.38 16.72
C PRO A 20 -7.92 0.78 15.94
N PHE A 21 -6.99 1.64 15.54
CA PHE A 21 -5.74 1.24 14.92
C PHE A 21 -4.80 0.77 16.04
N ASN A 22 -4.34 -0.48 15.99
CA ASN A 22 -3.28 -0.96 16.86
C ASN A 22 -1.93 -0.76 16.15
N PRO A 23 -1.19 0.32 16.45
CA PRO A 23 0.11 0.58 15.83
C PRO A 23 1.10 -0.55 16.11
N LEU A 24 1.12 -1.08 17.33
CA LEU A 24 2.07 -2.10 17.75
C LEU A 24 1.94 -3.39 16.92
N ALA A 25 0.72 -3.88 16.74
CA ALA A 25 0.46 -5.06 15.91
C ALA A 25 0.90 -4.84 14.46
N THR A 26 0.73 -3.63 13.94
CA THR A 26 1.12 -3.27 12.56
C THR A 26 2.64 -3.22 12.44
N TYR A 27 3.34 -2.66 13.42
CA TYR A 27 4.80 -2.65 13.45
C TYR A 27 5.41 -4.05 13.58
N VAL A 28 4.83 -4.92 14.42
CA VAL A 28 5.30 -6.31 14.55
C VAL A 28 5.21 -7.05 13.21
N VAL A 29 4.08 -6.93 12.50
CA VAL A 29 3.93 -7.53 11.16
C VAL A 29 4.95 -6.94 10.18
N TYR A 30 5.13 -5.61 10.20
CA TYR A 30 6.08 -4.93 9.32
C TYR A 30 7.52 -5.39 9.57
N THR A 31 7.96 -5.41 10.82
CA THR A 31 9.29 -5.91 11.21
C THR A 31 9.47 -7.37 10.78
N GLY A 32 8.46 -8.22 10.97
CA GLY A 32 8.49 -9.60 10.51
C GLY A 32 8.68 -9.71 8.99
N LEU A 33 7.96 -8.92 8.19
CA LEU A 33 8.11 -8.90 6.73
C LEU A 33 9.49 -8.41 6.28
N VAL A 34 10.04 -7.39 6.94
CA VAL A 34 11.41 -6.91 6.67
C VAL A 34 12.44 -8.00 6.98
N LEU A 35 12.27 -8.71 8.10
CA LEU A 35 13.17 -9.79 8.52
C LEU A 35 13.12 -10.97 7.54
N VAL A 36 11.93 -11.35 7.06
CA VAL A 36 11.77 -12.34 5.98
C VAL A 36 12.46 -11.86 4.70
N GLY A 37 12.26 -10.59 4.31
CA GLY A 37 12.94 -10.01 3.16
C GLY A 37 14.47 -10.07 3.26
N TYR A 38 15.01 -9.82 4.45
CA TYR A 38 16.44 -9.91 4.72
C TYR A 38 16.97 -11.34 4.62
N ILE A 39 16.24 -12.32 5.17
CA ILE A 39 16.59 -13.75 5.05
C ILE A 39 16.58 -14.19 3.58
N LEU A 40 15.56 -13.80 2.82
CA LEU A 40 15.46 -14.12 1.39
C LEU A 40 16.60 -13.48 0.58
N PHE A 41 16.94 -12.24 0.90
CA PHE A 41 18.07 -11.56 0.28
C PHE A 41 19.40 -12.24 0.60
N TRP A 42 19.60 -12.69 1.85
CA TRP A 42 20.82 -13.40 2.23
C TRP A 42 20.96 -14.74 1.49
N LEU A 43 19.87 -15.46 1.26
CA LEU A 43 19.87 -16.78 0.61
C LEU A 43 19.97 -16.70 -0.92
N TRP A 44 19.29 -15.74 -1.55
CA TRP A 44 19.10 -15.70 -3.01
C TRP A 44 19.26 -14.29 -3.63
N SER A 45 19.76 -13.32 -2.86
CA SER A 45 19.97 -11.93 -3.31
C SER A 45 18.71 -11.25 -3.86
N TYR A 46 18.89 -10.30 -4.78
CA TYR A 46 17.82 -9.49 -5.36
C TYR A 46 16.71 -10.29 -6.07
N PRO A 47 16.95 -11.40 -6.78
CA PRO A 47 15.87 -12.19 -7.39
C PRO A 47 14.77 -12.62 -6.42
N ALA A 48 15.12 -13.14 -5.24
CA ALA A 48 14.13 -13.54 -4.24
C ALA A 48 13.43 -12.33 -3.61
N LEU A 49 14.17 -11.24 -3.40
CA LEU A 49 13.61 -9.99 -2.88
C LEU A 49 12.60 -9.36 -3.85
N ILE A 50 12.88 -9.41 -5.16
CA ILE A 50 11.95 -9.00 -6.23
C ILE A 50 10.70 -9.88 -6.22
N ALA A 51 10.85 -11.21 -6.18
CA ALA A 51 9.71 -12.13 -6.16
C ALA A 51 8.82 -11.91 -4.92
N PHE A 52 9.44 -11.73 -3.75
CA PHE A 52 8.76 -11.44 -2.49
C PHE A 52 7.98 -10.12 -2.56
N THR A 53 8.62 -9.04 -3.00
CA THR A 53 7.96 -7.73 -3.12
C THR A 53 6.90 -7.67 -4.22
N MET A 54 7.07 -8.45 -5.29
CA MET A 54 6.08 -8.58 -6.36
C MET A 54 4.73 -9.08 -5.83
N LEU A 55 4.72 -10.03 -4.89
CA LEU A 55 3.49 -10.48 -4.24
C LEU A 55 2.75 -9.32 -3.56
N PHE A 56 3.48 -8.43 -2.88
CA PHE A 56 2.89 -7.26 -2.24
C PHE A 56 2.39 -6.23 -3.24
N VAL A 57 3.10 -6.01 -4.35
CA VAL A 57 2.65 -5.14 -5.44
C VAL A 57 1.35 -5.66 -6.05
N ILE A 58 1.23 -6.98 -6.29
CA ILE A 58 0.01 -7.60 -6.79
C ILE A 58 -1.16 -7.37 -5.82
N ILE A 59 -0.94 -7.61 -4.53
CA ILE A 59 -1.94 -7.34 -3.48
C ILE A 59 -2.33 -5.86 -3.49
N LEU A 60 -1.36 -4.95 -3.61
CA LEU A 60 -1.60 -3.52 -3.62
C LEU A 60 -2.41 -3.07 -4.84
N ILE A 61 -2.13 -3.60 -6.02
CA ILE A 61 -2.91 -3.33 -7.24
C ILE A 61 -4.35 -3.79 -7.04
N ARG A 62 -4.56 -5.03 -6.59
CA ARG A 62 -5.89 -5.58 -6.33
C ARG A 62 -6.66 -4.73 -5.31
N ASP A 63 -6.01 -4.37 -4.22
CA ASP A 63 -6.61 -3.58 -3.14
C ASP A 63 -6.91 -2.15 -3.60
N THR A 64 -6.03 -1.54 -4.39
CA THR A 64 -6.27 -0.22 -5.02
C THR A 64 -7.49 -0.26 -5.92
N HIS A 65 -7.58 -1.27 -6.79
CA HIS A 65 -8.73 -1.45 -7.69
C HIS A 65 -10.03 -1.58 -6.89
N HIS A 66 -10.02 -2.37 -5.81
CA HIS A 66 -11.18 -2.49 -4.93
C HIS A 66 -11.55 -1.14 -4.28
N VAL A 67 -10.58 -0.40 -3.72
CA VAL A 67 -10.84 0.89 -3.08
C VAL A 67 -11.40 1.92 -4.07
N VAL A 68 -10.79 2.01 -5.26
CA VAL A 68 -11.22 2.96 -6.30
C VAL A 68 -12.66 2.72 -6.73
N ASN A 69 -13.07 1.45 -6.85
CA ASN A 69 -14.41 1.09 -7.32
C ASN A 69 -15.47 1.06 -6.22
N THR A 70 -15.10 0.75 -4.98
CA THR A 70 -16.08 0.50 -3.91
C THR A 70 -16.23 1.67 -2.93
N TYR A 71 -15.20 2.50 -2.73
CA TYR A 71 -15.22 3.50 -1.64
C TYR A 71 -15.82 4.79 -2.18
N GLU A 72 -16.76 5.43 -1.49
CA GLU A 72 -17.38 6.68 -1.97
C GLU A 72 -16.47 7.91 -1.78
N ILE A 73 -15.57 7.85 -0.80
CA ILE A 73 -14.73 8.98 -0.40
C ILE A 73 -13.59 9.20 -1.40
N SER A 74 -13.60 10.36 -2.08
CA SER A 74 -12.60 10.73 -3.09
C SER A 74 -11.17 10.77 -2.55
N PHE A 75 -10.99 11.21 -1.30
CA PHE A 75 -9.69 11.19 -0.63
C PHE A 75 -9.11 9.78 -0.52
N ALA A 76 -9.92 8.78 -0.13
CA ALA A 76 -9.49 7.40 0.00
C ALA A 76 -9.04 6.82 -1.36
N ARG A 77 -9.78 7.11 -2.43
CA ARG A 77 -9.41 6.70 -3.80
C ARG A 77 -8.09 7.32 -4.26
N LYS A 78 -7.92 8.64 -4.05
CA LYS A 78 -6.68 9.34 -4.42
C LYS A 78 -5.48 8.82 -3.63
N ALA A 79 -5.62 8.68 -2.31
CA ALA A 79 -4.56 8.16 -1.45
C ALA A 79 -4.18 6.71 -1.81
N ALA A 80 -5.16 5.89 -2.20
CA ALA A 80 -4.93 4.52 -2.69
C ALA A 80 -4.07 4.51 -3.97
N ILE A 81 -4.39 5.37 -4.95
CA ILE A 81 -3.61 5.51 -6.18
C ILE A 81 -2.20 6.03 -5.89
N VAL A 82 -2.05 7.02 -4.99
CA VAL A 82 -0.73 7.54 -4.61
C VAL A 82 0.14 6.44 -3.99
N ASN A 83 -0.41 5.63 -3.08
CA ASN A 83 0.32 4.49 -2.49
C ASN A 83 0.74 3.46 -3.55
N LEU A 84 -0.13 3.20 -4.54
CA LEU A 84 0.20 2.29 -5.65
C LEU A 84 1.33 2.87 -6.52
N CYS A 85 1.20 4.10 -6.99
CA CYS A 85 2.22 4.74 -7.84
C CYS A 85 3.57 4.82 -7.11
N TYR A 86 3.56 5.25 -5.85
CA TYR A 86 4.75 5.29 -5.00
C TYR A 86 5.42 3.91 -4.92
N SER A 87 4.66 2.86 -4.63
CA SER A 87 5.21 1.51 -4.51
C SER A 87 5.71 0.96 -5.84
N LEU A 88 5.02 1.24 -6.95
CA LEU A 88 5.44 0.84 -8.28
C LEU A 88 6.76 1.51 -8.69
N THR A 89 6.95 2.79 -8.36
CA THR A 89 8.22 3.49 -8.60
C THR A 89 9.37 2.76 -7.89
N PHE A 90 9.24 2.46 -6.61
CA PHE A 90 10.29 1.73 -5.87
C PHE A 90 10.43 0.27 -6.31
N PHE A 91 9.36 -0.35 -6.80
CA PHE A 91 9.45 -1.69 -7.38
C PHE A 91 10.25 -1.71 -8.68
N VAL A 92 10.05 -0.72 -9.56
CA VAL A 92 10.88 -0.55 -10.76
C VAL A 92 12.34 -0.31 -10.38
N VAL A 93 12.60 0.55 -9.39
CA VAL A 93 13.96 0.77 -8.86
C VAL A 93 14.58 -0.52 -8.36
N LEU A 94 13.86 -1.30 -7.57
CA LEU A 94 14.32 -2.61 -7.08
C LEU A 94 14.65 -3.58 -8.22
N ILE A 95 13.78 -3.68 -9.22
CA ILE A 95 14.02 -4.59 -10.36
C ILE A 95 15.26 -4.16 -11.12
N VAL A 96 15.31 -2.90 -11.54
CA VAL A 96 16.36 -2.40 -12.45
C VAL A 96 17.72 -2.39 -11.73
N ASN A 97 17.80 -1.78 -10.55
CA ASN A 97 19.04 -1.71 -9.80
C ASN A 97 19.41 -3.07 -9.20
N GLY A 98 18.45 -3.84 -8.69
CA GLY A 98 18.70 -5.16 -8.11
C GLY A 98 19.21 -6.17 -9.14
N ILE A 99 18.67 -6.16 -10.36
CA ILE A 99 19.20 -6.99 -11.45
C ILE A 99 20.62 -6.56 -11.84
N ALA A 100 20.87 -5.24 -11.97
CA ALA A 100 22.21 -4.74 -12.28
C ALA A 100 23.24 -5.20 -11.23
N LEU A 101 22.92 -4.99 -9.95
CA LEU A 101 23.77 -5.39 -8.82
C LEU A 101 23.98 -6.91 -8.76
N SER A 102 22.95 -7.71 -9.07
CA SER A 102 23.08 -9.18 -9.13
C SER A 102 24.04 -9.67 -10.22
N ARG A 103 24.34 -8.82 -11.22
CA ARG A 103 25.30 -9.08 -12.31
C ARG A 103 26.65 -8.39 -12.09
N GLY A 104 26.86 -7.76 -10.94
CA GLY A 104 28.08 -6.99 -10.64
C GLY A 104 28.18 -5.66 -11.40
N LEU A 105 27.06 -5.13 -11.91
CA LEU A 105 27.01 -3.85 -12.62
C LEU A 105 26.65 -2.72 -11.67
N THR A 106 27.03 -1.49 -12.04
CA THR A 106 26.61 -0.26 -11.35
C THR A 106 25.09 -0.07 -11.48
N PRO A 107 24.36 0.29 -10.41
CA PRO A 107 22.93 0.53 -10.47
C PRO A 107 22.63 1.74 -11.38
N PRO A 108 21.75 1.60 -12.40
CA PRO A 108 21.55 2.66 -13.39
C PRO A 108 20.60 3.77 -12.91
N ILE A 109 19.72 3.51 -11.95
CA ILE A 109 18.83 4.54 -11.38
C ILE A 109 19.46 5.09 -10.10
N LEU A 110 19.79 6.38 -10.11
CA LEU A 110 20.45 7.07 -8.99
C LEU A 110 21.70 6.32 -8.48
N PRO A 111 22.75 6.20 -9.32
CA PRO A 111 23.95 5.43 -9.00
C PRO A 111 24.66 5.90 -7.74
N GLU A 112 24.49 7.18 -7.36
CA GLU A 112 25.05 7.76 -6.14
C GLU A 112 24.44 7.16 -4.87
N VAL A 113 23.28 6.50 -4.97
CA VAL A 113 22.57 5.86 -3.87
C VAL A 113 22.58 4.34 -4.10
N THR A 114 23.73 3.71 -3.88
CA THR A 114 23.94 2.27 -4.15
C THR A 114 22.96 1.38 -3.39
N GLU A 115 22.57 1.79 -2.18
CA GLU A 115 21.63 1.07 -1.31
C GLU A 115 20.15 1.27 -1.69
N LEU A 116 19.84 2.06 -2.71
CA LEU A 116 18.45 2.35 -3.07
C LEU A 116 17.66 1.07 -3.40
N ALA A 117 18.32 0.09 -4.03
CA ALA A 117 17.72 -1.21 -4.31
C ALA A 117 17.41 -2.00 -3.02
N SER A 118 18.33 -2.02 -2.05
CA SER A 118 18.17 -2.75 -0.79
C SER A 118 17.10 -2.10 0.12
N TRP A 119 16.89 -0.79 0.00
CA TRP A 119 15.86 -0.05 0.74
C TRP A 119 14.49 -0.06 0.08
N SER A 120 14.41 -0.31 -1.23
CA SER A 120 13.15 -0.31 -1.99
C SER A 120 12.01 -1.16 -1.38
N PRO A 121 12.25 -2.37 -0.83
CA PRO A 121 11.21 -3.16 -0.15
C PRO A 121 10.52 -2.43 1.00
N ILE A 122 11.25 -1.63 1.78
CA ILE A 122 10.70 -0.86 2.92
C ILE A 122 9.67 0.14 2.41
N PHE A 123 9.99 0.84 1.32
CA PHE A 123 9.10 1.81 0.68
C PHE A 123 7.85 1.14 0.08
N ILE A 124 8.03 0.01 -0.61
CA ILE A 124 6.91 -0.78 -1.15
C ILE A 124 5.97 -1.24 -0.03
N LEU A 125 6.52 -1.81 1.05
CA LEU A 125 5.74 -2.23 2.21
C LEU A 125 5.06 -1.05 2.91
N GLY A 126 5.69 0.13 2.91
CA GLY A 126 5.08 1.38 3.39
C GLY A 126 3.77 1.71 2.65
N GLY A 127 3.75 1.58 1.32
CA GLY A 127 2.54 1.76 0.51
C GLY A 127 1.46 0.71 0.79
N VAL A 128 1.85 -0.55 1.03
CA VAL A 128 0.93 -1.65 1.43
C VAL A 128 0.27 -1.37 2.79
N LEU A 129 1.05 -0.87 3.75
CA LEU A 129 0.52 -0.45 5.04
C LEU A 129 -0.38 0.77 4.91
N GLY A 130 0.01 1.75 4.09
CA GLY A 130 -0.83 2.90 3.74
C GLY A 130 -2.19 2.45 3.19
N MET A 131 -2.21 1.49 2.28
CA MET A 131 -3.44 0.88 1.75
C MET A 131 -4.26 0.18 2.84
N SER A 132 -3.60 -0.60 3.70
CA SER A 132 -4.26 -1.29 4.82
C SER A 132 -4.94 -0.29 5.77
N ASN A 133 -4.32 0.86 6.00
CA ASN A 133 -4.88 1.94 6.81
C ASN A 133 -6.08 2.61 6.12
N ILE A 134 -5.98 2.91 4.82
CA ILE A 134 -7.11 3.42 4.03
C ILE A 134 -8.30 2.47 4.14
N LYS A 135 -8.07 1.17 3.95
CA LYS A 135 -9.13 0.16 4.02
C LYS A 135 -9.80 0.10 5.40
N ARG A 136 -9.01 0.23 6.48
CA ARG A 136 -9.51 0.22 7.86
C ARG A 136 -10.29 1.48 8.21
N MET A 137 -9.86 2.65 7.73
CA MET A 137 -10.46 3.94 8.05
C MET A 137 -11.71 4.24 7.24
N TYR A 138 -11.69 3.92 5.94
CA TYR A 138 -12.71 4.35 4.98
C TYR A 138 -13.51 3.20 4.37
N GLY A 139 -13.22 1.95 4.76
CA GLY A 139 -13.89 0.80 4.20
C GLY A 139 -15.36 0.70 4.55
N PRO A 140 -16.18 0.13 3.65
CA PRO A 140 -17.58 -0.14 3.96
C PRO A 140 -17.66 -1.01 5.20
N ARG A 141 -18.49 -0.59 6.17
CA ARG A 141 -18.78 -1.42 7.34
C ARG A 141 -19.50 -2.67 6.83
N LYS A 142 -19.12 -3.85 7.34
CA LYS A 142 -20.00 -5.02 7.25
C LYS A 142 -21.30 -4.65 7.95
N THR A 143 -22.34 -4.31 7.19
CA THR A 143 -23.72 -4.21 7.68
C THR A 143 -24.23 -5.64 7.82
N GLY A 144 -23.76 -6.31 8.87
CA GLY A 144 -24.19 -7.65 9.23
C GLY A 144 -24.25 -7.71 10.73
N PHE A 145 -25.47 -7.77 11.25
CA PHE A 145 -25.75 -8.22 12.61
C PHE A 145 -24.98 -9.51 12.87
N GLN A 146 -24.12 -9.52 13.88
CA GLN A 146 -23.72 -10.74 14.59
C GLN A 146 -23.62 -10.39 16.08
N TYR A 147 -24.70 -10.69 16.81
CA TYR A 147 -24.62 -11.22 18.17
C TYR A 147 -24.76 -12.76 18.07
N PRO A 148 -24.27 -13.55 19.04
CA PRO A 148 -23.44 -13.23 20.20
C PRO A 148 -21.95 -13.56 20.00
#